data_AF-A0A2M7X9V3-F1
#
_entry.id   AF-A0A2M7X9V3-F1
#
_cell.length_a   1.000
_cell.length_b   1.000
_cell.length_c   1.000
_cell.angle_alpha   90.00
_cell.angle_beta   90.00
_cell.angle_gamma   90.00
#
_symmetry.space_group_name_H-M   'P 1'
#
loop_
_entity.id
_entity.type
_entity.pdbx_description
1 polymer ?
#
loop_
_entity_poly.entity_id
_entity_poly.type
_entity_poly.pdbx_seq_one_letter_code
_entity_poly.pdbx_strand_id
1 'polypeptide(L)' 'MRNTRLLERNLATHAADPTAQNLATPEAPWWRGAVIYQIYPRSFNDTNGDGVGDLAGIIERLDYVAG' A
#
# COMPACT_ATOMS: atom_id res chain seq x y z
N MET A 1 -37.87 -39.29 -29.21
CA MET A 1 -37.51 -37.86 -29.22
C MET A 1 -36.90 -37.49 -27.87
N ARG A 2 -35.64 -37.09 -27.89
CA ARG A 2 -34.82 -36.36 -26.89
C ARG A 2 -35.05 -36.60 -25.39
N ASN A 3 -34.02 -37.17 -24.79
CA ASN A 3 -33.64 -37.11 -23.38
C ASN A 3 -33.69 -35.66 -22.82
N THR A 4 -34.50 -35.41 -21.80
CA THR A 4 -34.47 -34.16 -21.02
C THR A 4 -33.63 -34.33 -19.76
N ARG A 5 -32.33 -34.34 -20.02
CA ARG A 5 -31.19 -33.88 -19.22
C ARG A 5 -31.52 -33.15 -17.89
N LEU A 6 -31.06 -33.73 -16.78
CA LEU A 6 -30.45 -33.11 -15.57
C LEU A 6 -31.37 -32.17 -14.76
N LEU A 7 -31.88 -32.54 -13.58
CA LEU A 7 -31.13 -32.57 -12.30
C LEU A 7 -30.19 -31.37 -12.06
N GLU A 8 -30.55 -30.15 -12.45
CA GLU A 8 -29.83 -28.93 -12.04
C GLU A 8 -30.81 -27.76 -11.89
N ARG A 9 -31.73 -27.87 -10.94
CA ARG A 9 -32.38 -26.69 -10.35
C ARG A 9 -32.25 -26.82 -8.84
N ASN A 10 -30.99 -26.83 -8.40
CA ASN A 10 -30.65 -26.48 -7.03
C ASN A 10 -31.26 -25.11 -6.76
N LEU A 11 -32.21 -25.14 -5.84
CA LEU A 11 -32.88 -24.03 -5.21
C LEU A 11 -31.82 -23.01 -4.79
N ALA A 12 -31.68 -21.94 -5.58
CA ALA A 12 -30.93 -20.76 -5.17
C ALA A 12 -31.71 -20.06 -4.07
N THR A 13 -31.53 -20.54 -2.84
CA THR A 13 -31.72 -19.76 -1.62
C THR A 13 -30.65 -20.21 -0.64
N HIS A 14 -29.39 -20.05 -1.05
CA HIS A 14 -28.36 -19.73 -0.07
C HIS A 14 -28.53 -18.24 0.18
N ALA A 15 -29.07 -17.89 1.35
CA ALA A 15 -29.12 -16.52 1.82
C ALA A 15 -27.74 -15.88 1.55
N ALA A 16 -27.73 -14.73 0.87
CA ALA A 16 -26.52 -13.98 0.67
C ALA A 16 -25.89 -13.75 2.04
N ASP A 17 -24.66 -14.21 2.22
CA ASP A 17 -23.90 -14.00 3.43
C ASP A 17 -23.80 -12.47 3.66
N PRO A 18 -24.38 -11.89 4.74
CA PRO A 18 -24.39 -10.45 4.93
C PRO A 18 -22.98 -9.88 5.14
N THR A 19 -21.97 -10.75 5.28
CA THR A 19 -20.57 -10.39 5.35
C THR A 19 -19.92 -10.10 3.98
N ALA A 20 -20.62 -10.36 2.86
CA ALA A 20 -20.08 -10.20 1.50
C ALA A 20 -20.22 -8.77 0.93
N GLN A 21 -20.29 -7.74 1.77
CA GLN A 21 -20.37 -6.33 1.36
C GLN A 21 -19.26 -5.50 2.00
N ASN A 22 -18.01 -5.94 1.87
CA ASN A 22 -16.89 -5.01 1.86
C ASN A 22 -16.20 -5.15 0.50
N LEU A 23 -16.84 -4.57 -0.53
CA LEU A 23 -16.17 -4.32 -1.79
C LEU A 23 -15.13 -3.24 -1.49
N ALA A 24 -13.92 -3.69 -1.13
CA ALA A 24 -12.79 -2.83 -0.83
C ALA A 24 -12.72 -1.76 -1.92
N THR A 25 -12.95 -0.50 -1.54
CA THR A 25 -12.61 0.61 -2.41
C THR A 25 -11.13 0.41 -2.76
N PRO A 26 -10.71 0.42 -4.03
CA PRO A 26 -9.30 0.25 -4.35
C PRO A 26 -8.52 1.27 -3.54
N GLU A 27 -7.65 0.78 -2.64
CA GLU A 27 -6.81 1.63 -1.82
C GLU A 27 -6.15 2.65 -2.74
N ALA A 28 -6.32 3.94 -2.43
CA ALA A 28 -5.68 4.98 -3.21
C ALA A 28 -4.17 4.68 -3.21
N PRO A 29 -3.46 4.81 -4.35
CA PRO A 29 -2.02 4.61 -4.37
C PRO A 29 -1.36 5.43 -3.26
N TRP A 30 -0.46 4.83 -2.47
CA TRP A 30 0.11 5.45 -1.26
C TRP A 30 0.65 6.87 -1.49
N TRP A 31 1.16 7.16 -2.68
CA TRP A 31 1.70 8.45 -3.07
C TRP A 31 0.63 9.54 -3.29
N ARG A 32 -0.64 9.17 -3.53
CA ARG A 32 -1.79 10.10 -3.63
C ARG A 32 -2.28 10.51 -2.23
N GLY A 33 -1.40 11.12 -1.45
CA GLY A 33 -1.67 11.55 -0.09
C GLY A 33 -0.44 11.55 0.82
N ALA A 34 0.68 10.96 0.38
CA ALA A 34 1.94 10.99 1.11
C ALA A 34 2.54 12.40 1.17
N VAL A 35 3.16 12.72 2.31
CA VAL A 35 4.08 13.85 2.43
C VAL A 35 5.45 13.40 1.92
N ILE A 36 5.98 14.07 0.90
CA ILE A 36 7.25 13.73 0.28
C ILE A 36 8.31 14.75 0.71
N TYR A 37 9.35 14.28 1.40
CA TYR A 37 10.51 15.08 1.76
C TYR A 37 11.65 14.85 0.77
N GLN A 38 12.12 15.93 0.13
CA GLN A 38 13.31 15.91 -0.70
C GLN A 38 14.52 16.34 0.13
N ILE A 39 15.49 15.45 0.25
CA ILE A 39 16.76 15.74 0.92
C ILE A 39 17.80 16.11 -0.12
N TYR A 40 18.56 17.19 0.11
CA TYR A 40 19.76 17.51 -0.65
C TYR A 40 21.00 16.97 0.10
N PRO A 41 21.59 15.83 -0.31
CA PRO A 41 22.51 15.06 0.53
C PRO A 41 23.74 15.84 0.98
N ARG A 42 24.40 16.56 0.06
CA ARG A 42 25.65 17.28 0.32
C ARG A 42 25.56 18.38 1.37
N SER A 43 24.36 18.79 1.77
CA SER A 43 24.16 19.82 2.78
C SER A 43 23.29 19.36 3.96
N PHE A 44 22.99 18.06 4.05
CA PHE A 44 22.08 17.57 5.08
C PHE A 44 22.79 17.23 6.40
N ASN A 45 23.74 16.30 6.37
CA ASN A 45 24.51 15.89 7.55
C ASN A 45 25.84 15.27 7.09
N ASP A 46 26.96 15.83 7.57
CA ASP A 46 28.32 15.35 7.34
C ASP A 46 28.77 14.60 8.60
N THR A 47 29.18 13.34 8.44
CA THR A 47 29.58 12.45 9.53
C THR A 47 31.09 12.19 9.59
N ASN A 48 31.84 12.56 8.54
CA ASN A 48 33.27 12.28 8.45
C ASN A 48 34.14 13.55 8.55
N GLY A 49 33.53 14.74 8.51
CA GLY A 49 34.17 16.03 8.70
C GLY A 49 34.82 16.63 7.45
N ASP A 50 34.50 16.14 6.25
CA ASP A 50 35.03 16.66 4.99
C ASP A 50 34.28 17.91 4.47
N GLY A 51 33.20 18.32 5.16
CA GLY A 51 32.36 19.46 4.83
C GLY A 51 31.26 19.16 3.81
N VAL A 52 31.06 17.89 3.44
CA VAL A 52 30.06 17.43 2.49
C VAL A 52 29.17 16.38 3.16
N GLY A 53 27.86 16.61 3.13
CA GLY A 53 26.91 15.64 3.68
C GLY A 53 26.94 14.29 2.94
N ASP A 54 26.72 13.22 3.70
CA ASP A 54 26.93 11.84 3.27
C ASP A 54 25.72 10.93 3.59
N LEU A 55 25.77 9.68 3.11
CA LEU A 55 24.67 8.72 3.29
C LEU A 55 24.54 8.22 4.73
N ALA A 56 25.64 8.11 5.48
CA ALA A 56 25.58 7.73 6.88
C ALA A 56 24.83 8.81 7.67
N GLY A 57 25.07 10.08 7.33
CA GLY A 57 24.38 11.21 7.92
C GLY A 57 22.88 11.24 7.62
N ILE A 58 22.43 10.73 6.47
CA ILE A 58 21.01 10.55 6.18
C ILE A 58 20.40 9.47 7.08
N ILE A 59 21.07 8.33 7.22
CA ILE A 59 20.60 7.20 8.03
C ILE A 59 20.43 7.61 9.50
N GLU A 60 21.41 8.31 10.08
CA GLU A 60 21.38 8.80 11.46
C GLU A 60 20.22 9.75 11.76
N ARG A 61 19.61 10.37 10.73
CA ARG A 61 18.54 11.36 10.86
C ARG A 61 17.22 10.90 10.27
N LEU A 62 17.04 9.60 9.99
CA LEU A 62 15.77 9.08 9.49
C LEU A 62 14.61 9.35 10.47
N ASP A 63 14.86 9.26 11.78
CA ASP A 63 13.86 9.55 12.80
C ASP A 63 13.35 11.00 12.75
N TYR A 64 14.20 11.95 12.34
CA TYR A 64 13.80 13.35 12.14
C TYR A 64 12.84 13.51 10.95
N VAL A 65 12.98 12.66 9.92
CA VAL A 65 12.14 12.70 8.71
C VAL A 65 10.84 11.90 8.90
N ALA A 66 10.89 10.83 9.69
CA ALA A 66 9.78 9.89 9.90
C ALA A 66 8.72 10.35 10.92
N GLY A 67 8.93 11.50 11.56
CA GLY A 67 8.17 12.08 12.68
C GLY A 67 6.69 11.70 12.80
#